data_AF-A0A9W8RBL0-F1
#
_entry.id   AF-A0A9W8RBL0-F1
#
_cell.length_a   1.000
_cell.length_b   1.000
_cell.length_c   1.000
_cell.angle_alpha   90.00
_cell.angle_beta   90.00
_cell.angle_gamma   90.00
#
_symmetry.space_group_name_H-M   'P 1'
#
loop_
_entity.id
_entity.type
_entity.pdbx_description
1 polymer ?
#
loop_
_entity_poly.entity_id
_entity_poly.type
_entity_poly.pdbx_seq_one_letter_code
_entity_poly.pdbx_strand_id
1 'polypeptide(L)'
;MSLGRRVLLNSGHKIPQLGYGTWQSSPGEVALGVFEALKVGYRHLDLAKVYGNQLEVAQGLKRAFQEIPGLRREDIFIVCTISPTGTQQLTQVV
;
A
#
# COMPACT_ATOMS: atom_id res chain seq x y z
N MET A 1 9.02 -9.40 -7.96
CA MET A 1 7.81 -9.77 -8.73
C MET A 1 6.88 -10.58 -7.85
N SER A 2 5.70 -10.05 -7.50
CA SER A 2 4.65 -10.89 -6.91
C SER A 2 4.23 -11.89 -8.00
N LEU A 3 4.57 -13.17 -7.82
CA LEU A 3 4.42 -14.25 -8.82
C LEU A 3 2.96 -14.59 -9.16
N GLY A 4 2.03 -13.63 -9.10
CA GLY A 4 0.60 -13.81 -9.31
C GLY A 4 -0.11 -14.63 -8.23
N ARG A 5 0.63 -15.14 -7.23
CA ARG A 5 0.10 -16.01 -6.18
C ARG A 5 -0.72 -15.21 -5.17
N ARG A 6 -1.99 -15.57 -5.05
CA ARG A 6 -2.95 -14.99 -4.10
C ARG A 6 -3.53 -16.06 -3.19
N VAL A 7 -3.89 -15.69 -1.96
CA VAL A 7 -4.55 -16.56 -0.98
C VAL A 7 -5.98 -16.09 -0.79
N LEU A 8 -6.91 -17.03 -0.67
CA LEU A 8 -8.30 -16.74 -0.34
C LEU A 8 -8.41 -16.50 1.17
N LEU A 9 -8.91 -15.33 1.54
CA LEU A 9 -9.25 -15.00 2.92
C LEU A 9 -10.59 -15.63 3.29
N ASN A 10 -10.84 -15.80 4.59
CA ASN A 10 -12.15 -16.20 5.12
C ASN A 10 -13.29 -15.26 4.69
N SER A 11 -12.97 -14.00 4.37
CA SER A 11 -13.89 -12.99 3.85
C SER A 11 -14.22 -13.17 2.36
N GLY A 12 -13.72 -14.20 1.70
CA GLY A 12 -13.91 -14.45 0.26
C GLY A 12 -13.03 -13.60 -0.65
N HIS A 13 -12.27 -12.65 -0.11
CA HIS A 13 -11.36 -11.80 -0.88
C HIS A 13 -10.01 -12.50 -1.12
N LYS A 14 -9.35 -12.17 -2.23
CA LYS A 14 -8.02 -12.72 -2.57
C LYS A 14 -6.93 -11.70 -2.26
N ILE A 15 -6.00 -12.05 -1.38
CA ILE A 15 -4.84 -11.20 -1.03
C ILE A 15 -3.57 -11.71 -1.74
N PRO A 16 -2.72 -10.84 -2.31
CA PRO A 16 -1.40 -11.24 -2.78
C PRO A 16 -0.53 -11.77 -1.63
N GLN A 17 0.22 -12.85 -1.86
CA GLN A 17 1.08 -13.45 -0.82
C GLN A 17 2.25 -12.56 -0.40
N LEU A 18 2.71 -11.69 -1.31
CA LEU A 18 3.82 -10.77 -1.07
C LEU A 18 3.30 -9.34 -0.95
N GLY A 19 3.50 -8.76 0.22
CA GLY A 19 3.24 -7.36 0.53
C GLY A 19 4.53 -6.53 0.58
N TYR A 20 4.40 -5.24 0.30
CA TYR A 20 5.43 -4.24 0.55
C TYR A 20 5.06 -3.45 1.81
N GLY A 21 5.89 -3.56 2.85
CA GLY A 21 5.70 -2.82 4.09
C GLY A 21 6.35 -1.44 4.04
N THR A 22 5.68 -0.43 4.59
CA THR A 22 6.19 0.95 4.64
C THR A 22 6.83 1.33 5.99
N TRP A 23 7.09 0.34 6.85
CA TRP A 23 7.70 0.56 8.16
C TRP A 23 9.20 0.86 8.04
N GLN A 24 9.70 1.79 8.87
CA GLN A 24 11.10 2.23 8.96
C GLN A 24 11.73 2.84 7.70
N SER A 25 10.96 3.14 6.65
CA SER A 25 11.48 3.95 5.55
C SER A 25 11.80 5.38 6.02
N SER A 26 12.89 5.95 5.52
CA SER A 26 13.24 7.34 5.87
C SER A 26 12.19 8.31 5.32
N PRO A 27 11.98 9.48 5.96
CA PRO A 27 11.12 10.52 5.42
C PRO A 27 11.55 10.92 4.00
N GLY A 28 10.61 10.94 3.06
CA GLY A 28 10.85 11.22 1.64
C GLY A 28 11.15 9.99 0.78
N GLU A 29 11.51 8.84 1.37
CA GLU A 29 11.79 7.60 0.62
C GLU A 29 10.54 6.75 0.40
N VAL A 30 9.47 6.97 1.18
CA VAL A 30 8.27 6.14 1.14
C VAL A 30 7.56 6.27 -0.21
N ALA A 31 7.48 7.49 -0.75
CA ALA A 31 6.83 7.74 -2.04
C ALA A 31 7.55 6.99 -3.18
N LEU A 32 8.89 7.03 -3.19
CA LEU A 32 9.71 6.32 -4.17
C LEU A 32 9.61 4.81 -3.99
N GLY A 33 9.68 4.33 -2.74
CA GLY A 33 9.57 2.91 -2.42
C GLY A 33 8.23 2.30 -2.85
N VAL A 34 7.12 3.00 -2.60
CA VAL A 34 5.77 2.57 -3.05
C VAL A 34 5.71 2.53 -4.58
N PHE A 35 6.23 3.56 -5.25
CA PHE A 35 6.25 3.60 -6.71
C PHE A 35 7.05 2.44 -7.31
N GLU A 36 8.28 2.22 -6.85
CA GLU A 36 9.14 1.14 -7.33
C GLU A 36 8.58 -0.24 -6.98
N ALA A 37 7.96 -0.42 -5.82
CA ALA A 37 7.27 -1.65 -5.48
C ALA A 37 6.15 -1.97 -6.49
N LEU A 38 5.30 -0.99 -6.81
CA LEU A 38 4.22 -1.16 -7.79
C LEU A 38 4.77 -1.44 -9.21
N LYS A 39 5.88 -0.80 -9.57
CA LYS A 39 6.59 -0.99 -10.85
C LYS A 39 7.20 -2.39 -10.97
N VAL A 40 7.78 -2.92 -9.89
CA VAL A 40 8.30 -4.30 -9.79
C VAL A 40 7.17 -5.34 -9.61
N GLY A 41 5.91 -4.91 -9.69
CA GLY A 41 4.76 -5.82 -9.71
C GLY A 41 4.24 -6.22 -8.33
N TYR A 42 4.59 -5.51 -7.27
CA TYR A 42 3.87 -5.65 -6.00
C TYR A 42 2.44 -5.15 -6.18
N ARG A 43 1.51 -5.83 -5.53
CA ARG A 43 0.07 -5.53 -5.56
C ARG A 43 -0.55 -5.51 -4.18
N HIS A 44 0.26 -5.69 -3.14
CA HIS A 44 -0.16 -5.59 -1.75
C HIS A 44 0.75 -4.58 -1.05
N LEU A 45 0.15 -3.55 -0.46
CA LEU A 45 0.81 -2.54 0.35
C LEU A 45 0.36 -2.72 1.80
N ASP A 46 1.32 -2.71 2.72
CA ASP A 46 1.11 -2.81 4.16
C ASP A 46 1.55 -1.50 4.84
N LEU A 47 0.61 -0.88 5.54
CA LEU A 47 0.76 0.40 6.21
C LEU A 47 0.26 0.31 7.66
N ALA A 48 0.66 1.28 8.48
CA ALA A 48 0.05 1.51 9.77
C ALA A 48 -0.12 3.01 10.04
N LYS A 49 -1.15 3.36 10.83
CA LYS A 49 -1.40 4.75 11.22
C LYS A 49 -0.22 5.36 11.98
N VAL A 50 0.42 4.56 12.84
CA VAL A 50 1.55 5.00 13.69
C VAL A 50 2.79 5.43 12.88
N TYR A 51 2.90 5.04 11.61
CA TYR A 51 4.07 5.39 10.80
C TYR A 51 4.06 6.87 10.37
N GLY A 52 2.90 7.54 10.39
CA GLY A 52 2.79 8.95 10.03
C GLY A 52 3.17 9.31 8.59
N ASN A 53 3.30 8.31 7.70
CA ASN A 53 3.81 8.47 6.34
C ASN A 53 2.72 8.35 5.25
N GLN A 54 1.45 8.53 5.60
CA GLN A 54 0.33 8.28 4.67
C GLN A 54 0.34 9.24 3.46
N LEU A 55 0.77 10.49 3.66
CA LEU A 55 0.88 11.48 2.58
C LEU A 55 1.89 11.05 1.52
N GLU A 56 3.03 10.50 1.92
CA GLU A 56 4.05 10.02 0.99
C GLU A 56 3.58 8.77 0.24
N VAL A 57 2.84 7.88 0.91
CA VAL A 57 2.22 6.72 0.24
C VAL A 57 1.21 7.18 -0.81
N ALA A 58 0.37 8.18 -0.50
CA ALA A 58 -0.57 8.74 -1.46
C ALA A 58 0.14 9.36 -2.67
N GLN A 59 1.28 10.05 -2.47
CA GLN A 59 2.11 10.57 -3.56
C GLN A 59 2.68 9.44 -4.43
N GLY A 60 3.22 8.39 -3.82
CA GLY A 60 3.73 7.21 -4.53
C GLY A 60 2.65 6.49 -5.34
N LEU A 61 1.46 6.32 -4.76
CA LEU A 61 0.29 5.75 -5.44
C LEU A 61 -0.16 6.61 -6.63
N LYS A 62 -0.29 7.93 -6.43
CA LYS A 62 -0.69 8.86 -7.48
C LYS A 62 0.28 8.80 -8.67
N ARG A 63 1.58 8.81 -8.38
CA ARG A 63 2.63 8.66 -9.39
C ARG A 63 2.53 7.32 -10.11
N ALA A 64 2.34 6.22 -9.37
CA ALA A 64 2.20 4.89 -9.94
C ALA A 64 0.99 4.76 -10.88
N PHE A 65 -0.17 5.32 -10.52
CA PHE A 65 -1.34 5.32 -11.40
C PHE A 65 -1.16 6.16 -12.68
N GLN A 66 -0.29 7.17 -12.63
CA GLN A 66 0.01 8.02 -13.80
C GLN A 66 1.05 7.39 -14.73
N GLU A 67 2.10 6.80 -14.17
CA GLU A 67 3.25 6.31 -14.94
C GLU A 67 3.19 4.82 -15.30
N ILE A 68 2.46 3.99 -14.53
CA ILE A 68 2.39 2.53 -14.78
C ILE A 68 1.15 2.22 -15.61
N PRO A 69 1.31 1.92 -16.92
CA PRO A 69 0.18 1.63 -17.79
C PRO A 69 -0.56 0.36 -17.33
N GLY A 70 -1.90 0.45 -17.26
CA GLY A 70 -2.76 -0.66 -16.88
C GLY A 70 -2.85 -0.96 -15.39
N LEU A 71 -2.20 -0.17 -14.52
CA LEU A 71 -2.39 -0.29 -13.07
C LEU A 71 -3.71 0.35 -12.65
N ARG A 72 -4.66 -0.46 -12.18
CA ARG A 72 -5.96 0.03 -11.68
C ARG A 72 -6.03 -0.11 -10.17
N ARG A 73 -6.89 0.69 -9.53
CA ARG A 73 -7.07 0.67 -8.06
C ARG A 73 -7.49 -0.72 -7.56
N GLU A 74 -8.33 -1.43 -8.31
CA GLU A 74 -8.81 -2.78 -8.00
C GLU A 74 -7.71 -3.84 -8.00
N ASP A 75 -6.57 -3.56 -8.64
CA ASP A 75 -5.44 -4.49 -8.68
C ASP A 75 -4.57 -4.38 -7.41
N ILE A 76 -4.80 -3.38 -6.55
CA ILE A 76 -3.99 -3.08 -5.36
C ILE A 76 -4.75 -3.41 -4.07
N PHE A 77 -4.14 -4.24 -3.23
CA PHE A 77 -4.61 -4.57 -1.89
C PHE A 77 -3.88 -3.71 -0.85
N ILE A 78 -4.59 -2.81 -0.19
CA ILE A 78 -4.02 -1.90 0.82
C ILE A 78 -4.47 -2.35 2.19
N VAL A 79 -3.52 -2.63 3.08
CA VAL A 79 -3.76 -2.93 4.49
C VAL A 79 -3.28 -1.75 5.32
N CYS A 80 -4.11 -1.32 6.27
CA CYS A 80 -3.75 -0.27 7.22
C CYS A 80 -4.09 -0.72 8.64
N THR A 81 -3.06 -0.82 9.49
CA THR A 81 -3.25 -1.13 10.91
C THR A 81 -3.58 0.13 11.69
N ILE A 82 -4.67 0.10 12.46
CA ILE A 82 -5.04 1.17 13.38
C ILE A 82 -4.24 1.05 14.68
N SER A 83 -3.84 2.20 15.25
CA SER A 83 -3.20 2.23 16.57
C SER A 83 -4.25 2.16 17.68
N PRO A 84 -3.97 1.49 18.81
CA PRO A 84 -4.90 1.39 19.94
C PRO A 84 -5.19 2.74 20.61
N THR A 85 -4.35 3.74 20.39
CA THR A 85 -4.47 5.07 21.00
C THR A 85 -5.18 6.03 20.05
N GLY A 86 -6.48 6.27 20.30
CA GLY A 86 -7.17 7.49 19.87
C GLY A 86 -7.82 7.48 18.48
N THR A 87 -9.14 7.45 18.52
CA THR A 87 -10.09 7.90 17.50
C THR A 87 -9.75 9.32 17.04
N GLN A 88 -8.95 9.46 15.99
CA GLN A 88 -8.88 10.70 15.20
C GLN A 88 -9.20 10.36 13.75
N GLN A 89 -10.37 10.86 13.33
CA GLN A 89 -11.02 10.92 12.02
C GLN A 89 -10.55 9.93 10.93
N LEU A 90 -11.50 9.07 10.54
CA LEU A 90 -11.41 8.10 9.44
C LEU A 90 -11.39 8.73 8.03
N THR A 91 -11.26 10.06 7.90
CA THR A 91 -11.59 10.78 6.65
C THR A 91 -10.43 11.01 5.68
N GLN A 92 -9.23 10.48 5.92
CA GLN A 92 -8.08 10.73 5.01
C GLN A 92 -7.24 9.49 4.67
N VAL A 93 -7.81 8.28 4.77
CA VAL A 93 -7.09 7.06 4.36
C VAL A 93 -7.52 6.67 2.96
N VAL A 94 -6.68 7.09 2.00
CA VAL A 94 -6.71 6.88 0.53
C VAL A 94 -7.68 7.74 -0.26
#